data_AF-A0A0T1XQY5-F1
#
_entry.id   AF-A0A0T1XQY5-F1
#
_cell.length_a   1.000
_cell.length_b   1.000
_cell.length_c   1.000
_cell.angle_alpha   90.00
_cell.angle_beta   90.00
_cell.angle_gamma   90.00
#
_symmetry.space_group_name_H-M   'P 1'
#
loop_
_entity.id
_entity.type
_entity.pdbx_description
1 polymer ?
#
loop_
_entity_poly.entity_id
_entity_poly.type
_entity_poly.pdbx_seq_one_letter_code
_entity_poly.pdbx_strand_id
1 'polypeptide(L)'
;MRFAEFFAMMPVFLASMVPYPGRSEAEALLPDRKPPKFRNAFGKDNAFTDLGATSLAGHVFVGKGTGNHLSIGKQTKFSGTIEVVGNNNSIMIGDNCHFRGKIVVKGNGQTIRFGNNSTTVDVYILCQENCDVTIGEWCMLSREIEIRTTDAHSVVDRATGRRINAAKSVVIGDHVWIGVGAIINKGAVVPSDSIVGAMAFVNRRFEEQGIVLAGAPAGIVKRGITWNRSRRAKFTSAELDHWKSSDAS
;
A
#
# COMPACT_ATOMS: atom_id res chain seq x y z
N MET A 1 -26.47 45.40 46.56
CA MET A 1 -27.42 44.97 47.61
C MET A 1 -27.95 43.62 47.17
N ARG A 2 -27.39 42.50 47.65
CA ARG A 2 -27.64 41.81 48.93
C ARG A 2 -29.06 41.26 49.07
N PHE A 3 -29.09 40.07 49.66
CA PHE A 3 -30.18 39.28 50.25
C PHE A 3 -30.86 38.26 49.33
N ALA A 4 -31.15 37.03 49.74
CA ALA A 4 -30.69 36.17 50.85
C ALA A 4 -31.41 34.82 50.69
N GLU A 5 -30.80 33.77 51.22
CA GLU A 5 -31.29 32.39 51.40
C GLU A 5 -32.55 32.33 52.31
N PHE A 6 -33.32 31.23 52.26
CA PHE A 6 -33.58 30.34 53.42
C PHE A 6 -34.50 29.12 53.12
N PHE A 7 -33.99 27.93 53.46
CA PHE A 7 -34.56 26.76 54.19
C PHE A 7 -35.79 25.92 53.74
N ALA A 8 -35.48 24.63 53.51
CA ALA A 8 -35.97 23.39 54.17
C ALA A 8 -37.42 22.87 54.00
N MET A 9 -37.54 21.58 53.59
CA MET A 9 -37.99 20.46 54.45
C MET A 9 -37.99 19.13 53.66
N MET A 10 -37.46 18.07 54.28
CA MET A 10 -37.63 16.66 53.84
C MET A 10 -39.00 16.12 54.27
N PRO A 11 -39.43 15.00 53.68
CA PRO A 11 -39.73 13.85 54.53
C PRO A 11 -39.04 12.54 54.11
N VAL A 12 -38.76 11.77 55.15
CA VAL A 12 -38.24 10.41 55.20
C VAL A 12 -39.35 9.42 54.82
N PHE A 13 -39.05 8.43 53.98
CA PHE A 13 -39.74 7.14 54.00
C PHE A 13 -38.70 6.01 53.99
N LEU A 14 -38.84 5.12 54.98
CA LEU A 14 -38.03 3.94 55.23
C LEU A 14 -38.93 2.70 55.05
N ALA A 15 -38.49 1.75 54.23
CA ALA A 15 -38.78 0.30 54.21
C ALA A 15 -38.52 -0.22 52.77
N SER A 16 -37.85 -1.31 52.47
CA SER A 16 -37.41 -2.48 53.25
C SER A 16 -36.36 -3.25 52.43
N MET A 17 -35.38 -3.85 53.11
CA MET A 17 -34.38 -4.77 52.55
C MET A 17 -34.97 -6.15 52.24
N VAL A 18 -34.62 -6.74 51.09
CA VAL A 18 -34.23 -8.16 50.94
C VAL A 18 -33.16 -8.26 49.83
N PRO A 19 -32.06 -9.01 50.02
CA PRO A 19 -30.91 -9.01 49.12
C PRO A 19 -31.03 -10.09 48.03
N TYR A 20 -30.45 -9.82 46.84
CA TYR A 20 -30.09 -10.87 45.88
C TYR A 20 -28.57 -10.88 45.67
N PRO A 21 -27.90 -12.03 45.87
CA PRO A 21 -26.45 -12.16 45.79
C PRO A 21 -26.00 -12.46 44.35
N GLY A 22 -24.74 -12.12 44.04
CA GLY A 22 -24.00 -12.74 42.93
C GLY A 22 -23.60 -11.82 41.77
N ARG A 23 -22.92 -10.71 42.05
CA ARG A 23 -21.90 -10.21 41.10
C ARG A 23 -20.54 -10.64 41.63
N SER A 24 -19.95 -11.66 40.99
CA SER A 24 -18.53 -11.92 41.12
C SER A 24 -17.78 -10.69 40.64
N GLU A 25 -17.01 -10.11 41.55
CA GLU A 25 -15.97 -9.13 41.30
C GLU A 25 -14.99 -9.65 40.24
N ALA A 26 -15.18 -9.27 38.98
CA ALA A 26 -14.18 -9.41 37.93
C ALA A 26 -14.47 -8.52 36.71
N GLU A 27 -14.94 -7.29 36.92
CA GLU A 27 -14.86 -6.23 35.90
C GLU A 27 -14.02 -5.08 36.46
N ALA A 28 -12.76 -5.41 36.76
CA ALA A 28 -11.72 -4.40 36.89
C ALA A 28 -11.49 -3.78 35.51
N LEU A 29 -12.01 -2.56 35.36
CA LEU A 29 -11.52 -1.47 34.50
C LEU A 29 -10.33 -1.85 33.59
N LEU A 30 -10.61 -2.39 32.41
CA LEU A 30 -9.66 -2.34 31.32
C LEU A 30 -9.71 -0.93 30.74
N PRO A 31 -8.58 -0.19 30.65
CA PRO A 31 -8.58 1.10 29.96
C PRO A 31 -9.01 0.87 28.51
N ASP A 32 -9.77 1.82 27.95
CA ASP A 32 -10.18 1.88 26.54
C ASP A 32 -9.04 1.42 25.61
N ARG A 33 -9.01 0.12 25.30
CA ARG A 33 -8.12 -0.41 24.28
C ARG A 33 -8.74 0.05 22.97
N LYS A 34 -8.22 1.17 22.45
CA LYS A 34 -8.48 1.57 21.06
C LYS A 34 -8.36 0.30 20.20
N PRO A 35 -9.37 -0.02 19.38
CA PRO A 35 -9.35 -1.24 18.59
C PRO A 35 -8.07 -1.28 17.73
N PRO A 36 -7.56 -2.47 17.41
CA PRO A 36 -6.30 -2.60 16.69
C PRO A 36 -6.37 -1.80 15.39
N LYS A 37 -5.34 -0.95 15.17
CA LYS A 37 -5.23 -0.10 13.97
C LYS A 37 -5.19 -0.91 12.68
N PHE A 38 -4.81 -2.19 12.78
CA PHE A 38 -4.72 -3.13 11.69
C PHE A 38 -5.74 -4.24 11.89
N ARG A 39 -6.61 -4.46 10.90
CA ARG A 39 -7.60 -5.54 10.92
C ARG A 39 -7.32 -6.52 9.81
N ASN A 40 -7.47 -7.80 10.09
CA ASN A 40 -7.42 -8.81 9.06
C ASN A 40 -8.66 -9.70 9.07
N ALA A 41 -9.10 -10.09 7.88
CA ALA A 41 -10.13 -11.08 7.66
C ALA A 41 -9.58 -12.08 6.64
N PHE A 42 -9.03 -13.17 7.16
CA PHE A 42 -8.47 -14.25 6.36
C PHE A 42 -9.43 -15.43 6.34
N GLY A 43 -9.81 -15.86 5.14
CA GLY A 43 -10.42 -17.18 4.95
C GLY A 43 -9.41 -18.31 5.19
N LYS A 44 -9.88 -19.55 5.13
CA LYS A 44 -9.07 -20.76 5.32
C LYS A 44 -7.81 -20.76 4.41
N ASP A 45 -6.69 -21.23 4.95
CA ASP A 45 -5.40 -21.42 4.24
C ASP A 45 -4.80 -20.15 3.63
N ASN A 46 -5.17 -18.97 4.13
CA ASN A 46 -4.49 -17.71 3.80
C ASN A 46 -3.56 -17.32 4.95
N ALA A 47 -2.40 -16.75 4.62
CA ALA A 47 -1.38 -16.38 5.58
C ALA A 47 -1.03 -14.89 5.50
N PHE A 48 -0.89 -14.29 6.67
CA PHE A 48 -0.24 -12.99 6.85
C PHE A 48 0.96 -13.15 7.76
N THR A 49 2.12 -12.70 7.30
CA THR A 49 3.38 -12.78 8.01
C THR A 49 3.95 -11.39 8.22
N ASP A 50 3.92 -10.93 9.46
CA ASP A 50 4.69 -9.78 9.90
C ASP A 50 6.12 -10.23 10.24
N LEU A 51 7.10 -9.77 9.47
CA LEU A 51 8.51 -10.13 9.63
C LEU A 51 9.27 -9.17 10.57
N GLY A 52 8.58 -8.17 11.14
CA GLY A 52 9.17 -7.17 12.04
C GLY A 52 8.84 -5.73 11.64
N ALA A 53 7.62 -5.48 11.15
CA ALA A 53 7.15 -4.16 10.77
C ALA A 53 7.18 -3.19 11.96
N THR A 54 7.59 -1.94 11.72
CA THR A 54 7.56 -0.89 12.75
C THR A 54 6.14 -0.47 13.11
N SER A 55 5.23 -0.46 12.14
CA SER A 55 3.82 -0.15 12.39
C SER A 55 2.92 -0.67 11.29
N LEU A 56 1.75 -1.19 11.66
CA LEU A 56 0.69 -1.60 10.74
C LEU A 56 -0.59 -0.81 11.03
N ALA A 57 -1.17 -0.20 10.01
CA ALA A 57 -2.45 0.49 10.07
C ALA A 57 -3.28 0.21 8.81
N GLY A 58 -4.59 0.07 8.97
CA GLY A 58 -5.55 -0.18 7.90
C GLY A 58 -6.12 -1.60 7.95
N HIS A 59 -6.37 -2.21 6.79
CA HIS A 59 -7.03 -3.51 6.75
C HIS A 59 -6.56 -4.42 5.62
N VAL A 60 -6.54 -5.71 5.91
CA VAL A 60 -6.40 -6.76 4.91
C VAL A 60 -7.69 -7.56 4.86
N PHE A 61 -8.26 -7.67 3.67
CA PHE A 61 -9.46 -8.44 3.42
C PHE A 61 -9.19 -9.45 2.32
N VAL A 62 -9.31 -10.74 2.65
CA VAL A 62 -9.38 -11.80 1.66
C VAL A 62 -10.84 -12.23 1.58
N GLY A 63 -11.48 -11.94 0.44
CA GLY A 63 -12.88 -12.25 0.20
C GLY A 63 -13.08 -13.73 -0.11
N LYS A 64 -13.26 -14.05 -1.40
CA LYS A 64 -13.30 -15.45 -1.87
C LYS A 64 -11.88 -15.89 -2.24
N GLY A 65 -11.34 -16.89 -1.57
CA GLY A 65 -10.12 -17.57 -2.00
C GLY A 65 -9.26 -18.15 -0.87
N THR A 66 -8.32 -19.01 -1.24
CA THR A 66 -7.43 -19.76 -0.34
C THR A 66 -5.99 -19.74 -0.85
N GLY A 67 -5.02 -20.05 0.02
CA GLY A 67 -3.60 -20.14 -0.37
C GLY A 67 -2.93 -18.79 -0.60
N ASN A 68 -3.55 -17.67 -0.23
CA ASN A 68 -2.93 -16.36 -0.43
C ASN A 68 -1.89 -16.08 0.67
N HIS A 69 -0.72 -15.59 0.29
CA HIS A 69 0.39 -15.28 1.18
C HIS A 69 0.71 -13.79 1.12
N LEU A 70 0.69 -13.16 2.29
CA LEU A 70 0.98 -11.74 2.42
C LEU A 70 2.10 -11.56 3.45
N SER A 71 3.15 -10.82 3.10
CA SER A 71 4.25 -10.53 4.02
C SER A 71 4.61 -9.05 4.04
N ILE A 72 4.94 -8.56 5.24
CA ILE A 72 5.47 -7.22 5.47
C ILE A 72 6.84 -7.35 6.14
N GLY A 73 7.85 -6.75 5.53
CA GLY A 73 9.24 -6.80 5.94
C GLY A 73 9.55 -6.04 7.24
N LYS A 74 10.79 -6.20 7.69
CA LYS A 74 11.35 -5.56 8.89
C LYS A 74 11.39 -4.05 8.73
N GLN A 75 11.24 -3.33 9.84
CA GLN A 75 11.39 -1.86 9.88
C GLN A 75 10.44 -1.11 8.94
N THR A 76 9.39 -1.78 8.45
CA THR A 76 8.44 -1.21 7.51
C THR A 76 7.26 -0.58 8.24
N LYS A 77 6.84 0.60 7.77
CA LYS A 77 5.59 1.25 8.17
C LYS A 77 4.56 1.04 7.08
N PHE A 78 3.50 0.31 7.38
CA PHE A 78 2.38 0.07 6.47
C PHE A 78 1.13 0.84 6.94
N SER A 79 0.51 1.59 6.02
CA SER A 79 -0.75 2.27 6.22
C SER A 79 -1.64 2.14 4.98
N GLY A 80 -2.57 1.20 4.97
CA GLY A 80 -3.29 0.94 3.73
C GLY A 80 -4.31 -0.18 3.76
N THR A 81 -4.78 -0.51 2.58
CA THR A 81 -5.82 -1.53 2.40
C THR A 81 -5.33 -2.57 1.39
N ILE A 82 -5.44 -3.86 1.73
CA ILE A 82 -5.17 -4.94 0.78
C ILE A 82 -6.46 -5.74 0.62
N GLU A 83 -6.96 -5.82 -0.60
CA GLU A 83 -8.14 -6.59 -0.97
C GLU A 83 -7.76 -7.70 -1.94
N VAL A 84 -8.06 -8.95 -1.57
CA VAL A 84 -7.74 -10.12 -2.39
C VAL A 84 -9.01 -10.90 -2.69
N VAL A 85 -9.18 -11.24 -3.97
CA VAL A 85 -10.19 -12.18 -4.46
C VAL A 85 -9.51 -13.17 -5.42
N GLY A 86 -9.55 -14.44 -5.09
CA GLY A 86 -8.90 -15.54 -5.81
C GLY A 86 -7.82 -16.22 -4.96
N ASN A 87 -7.08 -17.13 -5.58
CA ASN A 87 -6.28 -18.13 -4.88
C ASN A 87 -4.78 -17.97 -5.13
N ASN A 88 -3.96 -18.44 -4.19
CA ASN A 88 -2.52 -18.61 -4.40
C ASN A 88 -1.77 -17.32 -4.80
N ASN A 89 -2.28 -16.15 -4.40
CA ASN A 89 -1.60 -14.88 -4.69
C ASN A 89 -0.54 -14.58 -3.62
N SER A 90 0.55 -13.92 -4.02
CA SER A 90 1.63 -13.49 -3.14
C SER A 90 1.77 -11.97 -3.16
N ILE A 91 1.73 -11.33 -1.99
CA ILE A 91 1.95 -9.89 -1.84
C ILE A 91 3.08 -9.69 -0.84
N MET A 92 4.20 -9.14 -1.29
CA MET A 92 5.40 -8.95 -0.50
C MET A 92 5.77 -7.47 -0.47
N ILE A 93 5.77 -6.88 0.73
CA ILE A 93 6.32 -5.55 0.98
C ILE A 93 7.64 -5.74 1.72
N GLY A 94 8.73 -5.24 1.15
CA GLY A 94 10.09 -5.44 1.64
C GLY A 94 10.40 -4.73 2.95
N ASP A 95 11.67 -4.79 3.32
CA ASP A 95 12.24 -4.19 4.52
C ASP A 95 12.44 -2.68 4.35
N ASN A 96 12.49 -1.95 5.46
CA ASN A 96 12.81 -0.51 5.50
C ASN A 96 11.90 0.35 4.62
N CYS A 97 10.62 -0.05 4.47
CA CYS A 97 9.67 0.64 3.62
C CYS A 97 8.77 1.60 4.40
N HIS A 98 8.28 2.62 3.71
CA HIS A 98 7.10 3.38 4.15
C HIS A 98 6.02 3.23 3.08
N PHE A 99 5.10 2.30 3.30
CA PHE A 99 4.01 2.03 2.36
C PHE A 99 2.72 2.69 2.82
N ARG A 100 2.13 3.50 1.96
CA ARG A 100 0.78 4.02 2.07
C ARG A 100 0.02 3.91 0.75
N GLY A 101 -1.14 3.25 0.80
CA GLY A 101 -1.94 3.05 -0.40
C GLY A 101 -2.95 1.90 -0.32
N LYS A 102 -3.47 1.51 -1.49
CA LYS A 102 -4.43 0.42 -1.66
C LYS A 102 -3.91 -0.59 -2.70
N ILE A 103 -3.93 -1.86 -2.34
CA ILE A 103 -3.61 -2.98 -3.21
C ILE A 103 -4.89 -3.79 -3.44
N VAL A 104 -5.21 -4.05 -4.69
CA VAL A 104 -6.34 -4.90 -5.10
C VAL A 104 -5.83 -6.01 -6.00
N VAL A 105 -6.04 -7.25 -5.57
CA VAL A 105 -5.71 -8.45 -6.35
C VAL A 105 -7.00 -9.18 -6.71
N LYS A 106 -7.22 -9.42 -8.00
CA LYS A 106 -8.33 -10.27 -8.48
C LYS A 106 -7.85 -11.28 -9.51
N GLY A 107 -7.76 -12.53 -9.11
CA GLY A 107 -7.23 -13.62 -9.94
C GLY A 107 -6.44 -14.61 -9.11
N ASN A 108 -5.69 -15.48 -9.78
CA ASN A 108 -5.00 -16.58 -9.13
C ASN A 108 -3.50 -16.56 -9.46
N GLY A 109 -2.66 -16.98 -8.50
CA GLY A 109 -1.23 -17.19 -8.74
C GLY A 109 -0.45 -15.90 -9.03
N GLN A 110 -0.99 -14.74 -8.67
CA GLN A 110 -0.38 -13.45 -8.98
C GLN A 110 0.61 -13.01 -7.92
N THR A 111 1.64 -12.29 -8.33
CA THR A 111 2.65 -11.74 -7.45
C THR A 111 2.66 -10.21 -7.50
N ILE A 112 2.63 -9.59 -6.32
CA ILE A 112 2.98 -8.18 -6.14
C ILE A 112 4.23 -8.12 -5.26
N ARG A 113 5.29 -7.49 -5.77
CA ARG A 113 6.52 -7.23 -5.03
C ARG A 113 6.77 -5.73 -4.92
N PHE A 114 6.97 -5.25 -3.71
CA PHE A 114 7.43 -3.90 -3.41
C PHE A 114 8.79 -3.98 -2.70
N GLY A 115 9.85 -3.62 -3.41
CA GLY A 115 11.23 -3.80 -2.96
C GLY A 115 11.61 -2.93 -1.77
N ASN A 116 12.74 -3.30 -1.14
CA ASN A 116 13.26 -2.69 0.08
C ASN A 116 13.53 -1.19 -0.08
N ASN A 117 13.65 -0.47 1.04
CA ASN A 117 14.08 0.94 1.08
C ASN A 117 13.18 1.89 0.24
N SER A 118 11.94 1.48 0.00
CA SER A 118 11.01 2.19 -0.88
C SER A 118 9.92 2.90 -0.10
N THR A 119 9.44 4.00 -0.65
CA THR A 119 8.43 4.84 0.01
C THR A 119 7.30 5.20 -0.93
N THR A 120 6.07 5.23 -0.42
CA THR A 120 4.90 5.77 -1.12
C THR A 120 4.19 6.80 -0.25
N VAL A 121 3.63 7.84 -0.86
CA VAL A 121 2.72 8.76 -0.16
C VAL A 121 1.28 8.29 -0.33
N ASP A 122 0.87 7.96 -1.55
CA ASP A 122 -0.42 7.36 -1.85
C ASP A 122 -0.38 6.66 -3.22
N VAL A 123 -0.66 5.36 -3.24
CA VAL A 123 -0.63 4.54 -4.46
C VAL A 123 -1.82 3.58 -4.50
N TYR A 124 -2.44 3.44 -5.67
CA TYR A 124 -3.42 2.41 -5.97
C TYR A 124 -2.79 1.37 -6.91
N ILE A 125 -2.78 0.10 -6.50
CA ILE A 125 -2.24 -1.01 -7.29
C ILE A 125 -3.38 -1.98 -7.63
N LEU A 126 -3.64 -2.17 -8.93
CA LEU A 126 -4.61 -3.14 -9.46
C LEU A 126 -3.90 -4.27 -10.20
N CYS A 127 -3.91 -5.45 -9.58
CA CYS A 127 -3.31 -6.66 -10.14
C CYS A 127 -4.40 -7.67 -10.48
N GLN A 128 -4.56 -8.02 -11.76
CA GLN A 128 -5.57 -8.98 -12.21
C GLN A 128 -5.05 -9.88 -13.34
N GLU A 129 -5.83 -10.91 -13.66
CA GLU A 129 -5.68 -11.73 -14.87
C GLU A 129 -4.30 -12.40 -15.01
N ASN A 130 -3.85 -13.05 -13.93
CA ASN A 130 -2.60 -13.84 -13.90
C ASN A 130 -1.36 -13.03 -14.34
N CYS A 131 -1.38 -11.73 -14.08
CA CYS A 131 -0.25 -10.82 -14.28
C CYS A 131 0.32 -10.39 -12.93
N ASP A 132 1.55 -9.91 -12.97
CA ASP A 132 2.32 -9.49 -11.80
C ASP A 132 2.59 -7.98 -11.79
N VAL A 133 2.87 -7.45 -10.60
CA VAL A 133 3.41 -6.10 -10.42
C VAL A 133 4.71 -6.20 -9.64
N THR A 134 5.80 -5.76 -10.24
CA THR A 134 7.11 -5.69 -9.59
C THR A 134 7.53 -4.23 -9.49
N ILE A 135 7.82 -3.79 -8.27
CA ILE A 135 8.45 -2.51 -7.96
C ILE A 135 9.77 -2.83 -7.26
N GLY A 136 10.87 -2.34 -7.83
CA GLY A 136 12.22 -2.55 -7.32
C GLY A 136 12.48 -1.87 -5.97
N GLU A 137 13.75 -1.86 -5.60
CA GLU A 137 14.22 -1.25 -4.35
C GLU A 137 14.44 0.25 -4.49
N TRP A 138 14.60 0.95 -3.38
CA TRP A 138 14.97 2.38 -3.35
C TRP A 138 14.03 3.32 -4.11
N CYS A 139 12.78 2.90 -4.36
CA CYS A 139 11.82 3.68 -5.12
C CYS A 139 11.17 4.79 -4.27
N MET A 140 10.79 5.88 -4.94
CA MET A 140 10.02 6.96 -4.33
C MET A 140 8.78 7.24 -5.14
N LEU A 141 7.63 6.86 -4.60
CA LEU A 141 6.32 7.10 -5.20
C LEU A 141 5.67 8.28 -4.47
N SER A 142 5.28 9.29 -5.25
CA SER A 142 4.50 10.43 -4.74
C SER A 142 3.07 10.01 -4.35
N ARG A 143 2.12 10.92 -4.54
CA ARG A 143 0.70 10.76 -4.21
C ARG A 143 -0.15 10.58 -5.47
N GLU A 144 -1.35 10.01 -5.31
CA GLU A 144 -2.33 9.82 -6.39
C GLU A 144 -1.80 8.96 -7.56
N ILE A 145 -0.88 8.02 -7.29
CA ILE A 145 -0.31 7.17 -8.34
C ILE A 145 -1.21 5.95 -8.56
N GLU A 146 -1.37 5.55 -9.83
CA GLU A 146 -2.04 4.31 -10.18
C GLU A 146 -1.12 3.37 -10.96
N ILE A 147 -1.06 2.11 -10.52
CA ILE A 147 -0.32 1.03 -11.17
C ILE A 147 -1.31 -0.09 -11.49
N ARG A 148 -1.43 -0.49 -12.75
CA ARG A 148 -2.43 -1.49 -13.14
C ARG A 148 -1.96 -2.43 -14.24
N THR A 149 -2.37 -3.70 -14.13
CA THR A 149 -2.06 -4.79 -15.09
C THR A 149 -3.15 -5.02 -16.13
N THR A 150 -4.30 -4.36 -16.01
CA THR A 150 -5.46 -4.56 -16.88
C THR A 150 -6.26 -3.27 -17.12
N ASP A 151 -7.03 -3.26 -18.20
CA ASP A 151 -8.07 -2.27 -18.47
C ASP A 151 -9.39 -2.59 -17.75
N ALA A 152 -9.44 -3.68 -16.97
CA ALA A 152 -10.60 -4.23 -16.25
C ALA A 152 -11.76 -4.75 -17.12
N HIS A 153 -11.94 -4.23 -18.33
CA HIS A 153 -12.99 -4.64 -19.26
C HIS A 153 -12.43 -5.00 -20.63
N SER A 154 -13.18 -5.80 -21.38
CA SER A 154 -12.77 -6.28 -22.70
C SER A 154 -12.90 -5.18 -23.76
N VAL A 155 -11.84 -4.95 -24.52
CA VAL A 155 -11.91 -4.34 -25.85
C VAL A 155 -12.01 -5.49 -26.83
N VAL A 156 -13.03 -5.47 -27.68
CA VAL A 156 -13.38 -6.58 -28.57
C VAL A 156 -13.26 -6.11 -30.01
N ASP A 157 -12.54 -6.88 -30.82
CA ASP A 157 -12.48 -6.67 -32.26
C ASP A 157 -13.85 -6.96 -32.89
N ARG A 158 -14.38 -5.99 -33.64
CA ARG A 158 -15.75 -6.07 -34.16
C ARG A 158 -15.93 -7.15 -35.23
N ALA A 159 -14.89 -7.45 -36.00
CA ALA A 159 -14.97 -8.41 -37.10
C ALA A 159 -14.92 -9.86 -36.61
N THR A 160 -14.10 -10.13 -35.60
CA THR A 160 -13.83 -11.49 -35.11
C THR A 160 -14.53 -11.82 -33.79
N GLY A 161 -15.04 -10.81 -33.06
CA GLY A 161 -15.60 -10.98 -31.71
C GLY A 161 -14.56 -11.31 -30.64
N ARG A 162 -13.26 -11.28 -30.98
CA ARG A 162 -12.17 -11.63 -30.06
C ARG A 162 -11.80 -10.45 -29.18
N ARG A 163 -11.53 -10.71 -27.89
CA ARG A 163 -10.89 -9.72 -27.00
C ARG A 163 -9.46 -9.43 -27.47
N ILE A 164 -9.07 -8.16 -27.50
CA ILE A 164 -7.76 -7.68 -28.01
C ILE A 164 -6.91 -6.91 -26.99
N ASN A 165 -7.38 -6.75 -25.75
CA ASN A 165 -6.66 -6.06 -24.69
C ASN A 165 -6.32 -6.98 -23.50
N ALA A 166 -5.59 -8.06 -23.78
CA ALA A 166 -5.08 -8.94 -22.75
C ALA A 166 -4.29 -8.15 -21.69
N ALA A 167 -4.41 -8.57 -20.43
CA ALA A 167 -3.61 -8.05 -19.33
C ALA A 167 -2.12 -8.28 -19.57
N LYS A 168 -1.29 -7.44 -18.96
CA LYS A 168 0.17 -7.55 -19.01
C LYS A 168 0.76 -7.08 -17.69
N SER A 169 1.77 -7.82 -17.20
CA SER A 169 2.53 -7.44 -16.01
C SER A 169 3.17 -6.06 -16.14
N VAL A 170 3.42 -5.43 -14.99
CA VAL A 170 4.12 -4.14 -14.89
C VAL A 170 5.42 -4.33 -14.12
N VAL A 171 6.51 -3.75 -14.63
CA VAL A 171 7.82 -3.80 -13.99
C VAL A 171 8.37 -2.39 -13.83
N ILE A 172 8.70 -2.03 -12.59
CA ILE A 172 9.39 -0.80 -12.23
C ILE A 172 10.71 -1.23 -11.61
N GLY A 173 11.83 -0.80 -12.19
CA GLY A 173 13.18 -1.11 -11.73
C GLY A 173 13.53 -0.45 -10.40
N ASP A 174 14.79 -0.59 -10.01
CA ASP A 174 15.30 -0.02 -8.77
C ASP A 174 15.53 1.48 -8.90
N HIS A 175 15.43 2.19 -7.78
CA HIS A 175 15.68 3.62 -7.70
C HIS A 175 14.89 4.40 -8.75
N VAL A 176 13.57 4.15 -8.82
CA VAL A 176 12.66 4.91 -9.67
C VAL A 176 11.89 5.94 -8.83
N TRP A 177 11.84 7.17 -9.32
CA TRP A 177 10.98 8.22 -8.77
C TRP A 177 9.72 8.39 -9.63
N ILE A 178 8.55 8.15 -9.05
CA ILE A 178 7.25 8.34 -9.70
C ILE A 178 6.59 9.61 -9.16
N GLY A 179 6.35 10.57 -10.06
CA GLY A 179 5.70 11.84 -9.81
C GLY A 179 4.21 11.71 -9.49
N VAL A 180 3.64 12.78 -8.94
CA VAL A 180 2.23 12.86 -8.54
C VAL A 180 1.29 12.54 -9.70
N GLY A 181 0.25 11.74 -9.47
CA GLY A 181 -0.79 11.48 -10.45
C GLY A 181 -0.37 10.63 -11.65
N ALA A 182 0.83 10.07 -11.66
CA ALA A 182 1.29 9.24 -12.77
C ALA A 182 0.53 7.91 -12.82
N ILE A 183 0.28 7.43 -14.04
CA ILE A 183 -0.37 6.14 -14.30
C ILE A 183 0.63 5.22 -15.00
N ILE A 184 0.93 4.09 -14.37
CA ILE A 184 1.77 3.01 -14.92
C ILE A 184 0.85 1.86 -15.33
N ASN A 185 0.60 1.73 -16.63
CA ASN A 185 -0.41 0.82 -17.17
C ASN A 185 0.19 -0.49 -17.65
N LYS A 186 -0.67 -1.46 -17.93
CA LYS A 186 -0.33 -2.83 -18.31
C LYS A 186 0.76 -2.91 -19.38
N GLY A 187 1.77 -3.72 -19.14
CA GLY A 187 2.90 -3.91 -20.06
C GLY A 187 3.95 -2.80 -20.00
N ALA A 188 3.81 -1.82 -19.11
CA ALA A 188 4.86 -0.84 -18.85
C ALA A 188 6.09 -1.51 -18.20
N VAL A 189 7.25 -1.07 -18.66
CA VAL A 189 8.54 -1.34 -18.01
C VAL A 189 9.24 -0.01 -17.83
N VAL A 190 9.49 0.38 -16.58
CA VAL A 190 10.26 1.57 -16.22
C VAL A 190 11.64 1.12 -15.75
N PRO A 191 12.71 1.39 -16.51
CA PRO A 191 14.07 1.02 -16.15
C PRO A 191 14.52 1.66 -14.84
N SER A 192 15.52 1.05 -14.19
CA SER A 192 16.12 1.59 -12.98
C SER A 192 16.67 3.01 -13.20
N ASP A 193 16.85 3.74 -12.10
CA ASP A 193 17.40 5.11 -12.07
C ASP A 193 16.58 6.13 -12.87
N SER A 194 15.31 5.83 -13.13
CA SER A 194 14.44 6.66 -13.96
C SER A 194 13.50 7.53 -13.12
N ILE A 195 13.04 8.63 -13.73
CA ILE A 195 12.01 9.51 -13.17
C ILE A 195 10.79 9.45 -14.07
N VAL A 196 9.63 9.14 -13.52
CA VAL A 196 8.33 9.33 -14.18
C VAL A 196 7.77 10.67 -13.72
N GLY A 197 7.59 11.59 -14.67
CA GLY A 197 7.05 12.92 -14.43
C GLY A 197 5.63 12.89 -13.89
N ALA A 198 5.22 13.99 -13.25
CA ALA A 198 3.86 14.16 -12.77
C ALA A 198 2.84 13.98 -13.90
N MET A 199 1.71 13.31 -13.60
CA MET A 199 0.60 13.04 -14.52
C MET A 199 1.00 12.30 -15.81
N ALA A 200 2.18 11.67 -15.85
CA ALA A 200 2.62 10.90 -17.02
C ALA A 200 1.84 9.59 -17.14
N PHE A 201 1.54 9.19 -18.39
CA PHE A 201 0.90 7.92 -18.70
C PHE A 201 1.89 6.97 -19.36
N VAL A 202 2.46 6.06 -18.57
CA VAL A 202 3.42 5.07 -19.04
C VAL A 202 2.68 3.80 -19.44
N ASN A 203 2.63 3.52 -20.74
CA ASN A 203 1.84 2.43 -21.32
C ASN A 203 2.64 1.50 -22.25
N ARG A 204 3.97 1.56 -22.16
CA ARG A 204 4.89 0.73 -22.95
C ARG A 204 6.19 0.47 -22.20
N ARG A 205 6.97 -0.48 -22.71
CA ARG A 205 8.32 -0.78 -22.24
C ARG A 205 9.31 0.31 -22.67
N PHE A 206 10.14 0.72 -21.73
CA PHE A 206 11.38 1.44 -21.95
C PHE A 206 12.55 0.56 -21.47
N GLU A 207 13.73 0.74 -22.06
CA GLU A 207 14.91 -0.09 -21.77
C GLU A 207 16.11 0.72 -21.28
N GLU A 208 16.17 2.00 -21.65
CA GLU A 208 17.23 2.93 -21.26
C GLU A 208 17.06 3.37 -19.79
N GLN A 209 18.11 3.19 -18.97
CA GLN A 209 18.15 3.67 -17.58
C GLN A 209 18.58 5.14 -17.49
N GLY A 210 18.37 5.78 -16.35
CA GLY A 210 18.84 7.16 -16.13
C GLY A 210 18.08 8.17 -16.99
N ILE A 211 16.78 7.97 -17.15
CA ILE A 211 15.91 8.76 -18.04
C ILE A 211 14.77 9.45 -17.30
N VAL A 212 14.26 10.54 -17.87
CA VAL A 212 12.98 11.13 -17.46
C VAL A 212 11.90 10.77 -18.49
N LEU A 213 10.84 10.15 -18.02
CA LEU A 213 9.62 9.84 -18.77
C LEU A 213 8.55 10.89 -18.45
N ALA A 214 7.99 11.56 -19.44
CA ALA A 214 6.90 12.53 -19.22
C ALA A 214 5.90 12.55 -20.38
N GLY A 215 4.69 13.04 -20.11
CA GLY A 215 3.59 13.15 -21.08
C GLY A 215 2.61 11.98 -21.07
N ALA A 216 1.58 12.06 -21.91
CA ALA A 216 0.56 11.04 -22.08
C ALA A 216 0.23 10.86 -23.58
N PRO A 217 0.71 9.79 -24.24
CA PRO A 217 1.58 8.74 -23.69
C PRO A 217 2.98 9.28 -23.33
N ALA A 218 3.60 8.69 -22.32
CA ALA A 218 4.91 9.11 -21.86
C ALA A 218 6.00 8.88 -22.93
N GLY A 219 6.97 9.78 -23.00
CA GLY A 219 8.18 9.66 -23.81
C GLY A 219 9.41 10.08 -23.03
N ILE A 220 10.59 9.73 -23.54
CA ILE A 220 11.88 10.15 -22.95
C ILE A 220 12.07 11.63 -23.24
N VAL A 221 12.12 12.46 -22.19
CA VAL A 221 12.35 13.91 -22.31
C VAL A 221 13.74 14.33 -21.83
N LYS A 222 14.44 13.45 -21.11
CA LYS A 222 15.82 13.68 -20.65
C LYS A 222 16.53 12.34 -20.44
N ARG A 223 17.85 12.35 -20.63
CA ARG A 223 18.77 11.21 -20.47
C ARG A 223 19.96 11.60 -19.62
N GLY A 224 20.70 10.61 -19.13
CA GLY A 224 21.91 10.79 -18.35
C GLY A 224 21.63 11.49 -17.03
N ILE A 225 20.51 11.15 -16.39
CA ILE A 225 20.13 11.65 -15.08
C ILE A 225 20.18 10.55 -14.04
N THR A 226 20.14 10.97 -12.80
CA THR A 226 19.77 10.20 -11.62
C THR A 226 19.00 11.14 -10.69
N TRP A 227 18.51 10.66 -9.55
CA TRP A 227 17.82 11.50 -8.57
C TRP A 227 18.28 11.22 -7.14
N ASN A 228 18.03 12.16 -6.24
CA ASN A 228 18.35 11.98 -4.83
C ASN A 228 17.24 12.58 -3.97
N ARG A 229 16.96 11.96 -2.82
CA ARG A 229 15.92 12.44 -1.88
C ARG A 229 16.30 13.77 -1.22
N SER A 230 17.60 14.02 -1.03
CA SER A 230 18.08 15.24 -0.39
C SER A 230 18.10 16.41 -1.38
N ARG A 231 17.87 17.62 -0.86
CA ARG A 231 17.83 18.86 -1.65
C ARG A 231 19.14 19.61 -1.46
N ARG A 232 20.21 19.10 -2.10
CA ARG A 232 21.56 19.67 -2.02
C ARG A 232 22.02 20.18 -3.38
N ALA A 233 22.98 21.11 -3.35
CA ALA A 233 23.51 21.72 -4.58
C ALA A 233 24.54 20.84 -5.32
N LYS A 234 25.24 19.95 -4.60
CA LYS A 234 26.28 19.07 -5.15
C LYS A 234 26.24 17.71 -4.48
N PHE A 235 26.60 16.71 -5.26
CA PHE A 235 26.71 15.31 -4.85
C PHE A 235 28.05 14.75 -5.34
N THR A 236 28.62 13.88 -4.54
CA THR A 236 29.70 12.98 -4.95
C THR A 236 29.13 11.79 -5.72
N SER A 237 29.95 11.10 -6.51
CA SER A 237 29.49 9.90 -7.25
C SER A 237 28.94 8.82 -6.31
N ALA A 238 29.58 8.62 -5.15
CA ALA A 238 29.10 7.65 -4.15
C ALA A 238 27.70 8.00 -3.61
N GLU A 239 27.38 9.28 -3.43
CA GLU A 239 26.04 9.70 -3.01
C GLU A 239 24.98 9.53 -4.11
N LEU A 240 25.38 9.63 -5.38
CA LEU A 240 24.49 9.35 -6.52
C LEU A 240 24.21 7.85 -6.65
N ASP A 241 25.22 7.01 -6.39
CA ASP A 241 25.17 5.56 -6.56
C ASP A 241 24.82 4.79 -5.28
N HIS A 242 24.40 5.45 -4.21
CA HIS A 242 24.10 4.82 -2.91
C HIS A 242 23.06 3.69 -2.98
N TRP A 243 22.19 3.71 -3.99
CA TRP A 243 21.16 2.69 -4.20
C TRP A 243 21.69 1.42 -4.90
N LYS A 244 22.93 1.46 -5.42
CA LYS A 244 23.59 0.32 -6.10
C LYS A 244 24.37 -0.56 -5.13
N SER A 245 24.71 -0.07 -3.94
CA SER A 245 25.41 -0.89 -2.95
C SER A 245 24.45 -1.88 -2.32
N SER A 246 24.77 -3.17 -2.43
CA SER A 246 24.04 -4.30 -1.85
C SER A 246 24.07 -4.40 -0.32
N ASP A 247 24.64 -3.39 0.35
CA ASP A 247 24.83 -3.39 1.81
C ASP A 247 23.74 -2.54 2.48
N ALA A 248 22.57 -3.13 2.64
CA ALA A 248 21.56 -2.71 3.62
C ALA A 248 21.12 -3.93 4.43
N SER A 249 22.02 -4.38 5.32
CA SER A 249 21.73 -5.33 6.40
C SER A 249 22.17 -4.74 7.73
#